data_AF-A0A7S3EVC5-F1
#
_entry.id   AF-A0A7S3EVC5-F1
#
_cell.length_a   1.000
_cell.length_b   1.000
_cell.length_c   1.000
_cell.angle_alpha   90.00
_cell.angle_beta   90.00
_cell.angle_gamma   90.00
#
_symmetry.space_group_name_H-M   'P 1'
#
loop_
_entity.id
_entity.type
_entity.pdbx_description
1 polymer ?
#
loop_
_entity_poly.entity_id
_entity_poly.type
_entity_poly.pdbx_seq_one_letter_code
_entity_poly.pdbx_strand_id
1 'polypeptide(L)'
;VDVMHAAFPNKVPYEIVYDRVVPSMPEKYKPLSRREFLARVMTTLLVPEEKWCLGETKLFLKAGSSLELEDLIALPDEEYGEALFKHLDLAEKKMAAAKSIILAMQAFVYRARFLRVRRGARTIQRIWKAIKLRRVWRAAAERLLEERRGRLAPKRE
;
A
#
# COMPACT_ATOMS: atom_id res chain seq x y z
N VAL A 1 37.36 10.05 19.57
CA VAL A 1 36.80 9.76 18.23
C VAL A 1 35.42 9.10 18.37
N ASP A 2 35.22 8.20 19.33
CA ASP A 2 33.95 7.46 19.54
C ASP A 2 32.73 8.34 19.83
N VAL A 3 32.89 9.46 20.55
CA VAL A 3 31.77 10.40 20.82
C VAL A 3 31.23 11.05 19.54
N MET A 4 32.09 11.30 18.54
CA MET A 4 31.65 11.91 17.27
C MET A 4 30.93 10.91 16.36
N HIS A 5 31.21 9.61 16.48
CA HIS A 5 30.48 8.57 15.77
C HIS A 5 29.12 8.27 16.41
N ALA A 6 29.01 8.44 17.74
CA ALA A 6 27.74 8.33 18.45
C ALA A 6 26.86 9.59 18.32
N ALA A 7 27.48 10.77 18.19
CA ALA A 7 26.79 12.06 18.11
C ALA A 7 26.42 12.47 16.66
N PHE A 8 25.74 13.62 16.55
CA PHE A 8 25.45 14.31 15.28
C PHE A 8 26.36 15.54 15.13
N PRO A 9 27.61 15.38 14.63
CA PRO A 9 28.57 16.48 14.54
C PRO A 9 28.14 17.55 13.53
N ASN A 10 27.47 17.15 12.44
CA ASN A 10 27.08 18.04 11.35
C ASN A 10 25.71 18.65 11.64
N LYS A 11 25.61 19.98 11.56
CA LYS A 11 24.38 20.74 11.85
C LYS A 11 24.11 21.72 10.72
N VAL A 12 22.98 21.55 10.05
CA VAL A 12 22.57 22.41 8.94
C VAL A 12 21.32 23.20 9.34
N PRO A 13 21.40 24.53 9.47
CA PRO A 13 20.23 25.37 9.68
C PRO A 13 19.20 25.21 8.56
N TYR A 14 17.92 25.25 8.92
CA TYR A 14 16.85 25.08 7.95
C TYR A 14 16.85 26.17 6.87
N GLU A 15 17.27 27.39 7.22
CA GLU A 15 17.35 28.51 6.29
C GLU A 15 18.26 28.22 5.09
N ILE A 16 19.39 27.55 5.31
CA ILE A 16 20.38 27.31 4.23
C ILE A 16 19.79 26.46 3.11
N VAL A 17 19.02 25.44 3.47
CA VAL A 17 18.46 24.50 2.50
C VAL A 17 17.12 24.99 1.98
N TYR A 18 16.26 25.52 2.86
CA TYR A 18 14.90 25.92 2.53
C TYR A 18 14.88 27.27 1.80
N ASP A 19 15.47 28.32 2.37
CA ASP A 19 15.30 29.68 1.85
C ASP A 19 15.94 29.85 0.46
N ARG A 20 16.95 29.04 0.11
CA ARG A 20 17.53 28.96 -1.25
C ARG A 20 16.54 28.51 -2.32
N VAL A 21 15.61 27.61 -1.97
CA VAL A 21 14.67 27.02 -2.95
C VAL A 21 13.27 27.56 -2.85
N VAL A 22 12.92 28.30 -1.80
CA VAL A 22 11.60 28.97 -1.68
C VAL A 22 11.23 29.76 -2.95
N PRO A 23 12.11 30.57 -3.57
CA PRO A 23 11.74 31.36 -4.73
C PRO A 23 11.34 30.52 -5.95
N SER A 24 11.99 29.37 -6.13
CA SER A 24 11.81 28.44 -7.24
C SER A 24 10.97 27.20 -6.86
N MET A 25 10.36 27.21 -5.68
CA MET A 25 9.63 26.06 -5.15
C MET A 25 8.32 25.80 -5.90
N PRO A 26 8.09 24.57 -6.41
CA PRO A 26 6.80 24.17 -6.95
C PRO A 26 5.67 24.34 -5.93
N GLU A 27 4.49 24.77 -6.39
CA GLU A 27 3.30 25.01 -5.54
C GLU A 27 2.97 23.86 -4.58
N LYS A 28 3.20 22.61 -5.00
CA LYS A 28 2.95 21.42 -4.18
C LYS A 28 3.80 21.34 -2.90
N TYR A 29 4.94 22.03 -2.84
CA TYR A 29 5.85 22.02 -1.70
C TYR A 29 5.76 23.28 -0.84
N LYS A 30 5.19 24.37 -1.36
CA LYS A 30 4.96 25.62 -0.62
C LYS A 30 4.14 25.50 0.68
N PRO A 31 3.15 24.60 0.82
CA PRO A 31 2.41 24.47 2.08
C PRO A 31 3.19 23.73 3.18
N LEU A 32 4.34 23.13 2.86
CA LEU A 32 5.13 22.39 3.85
C LEU A 32 5.85 23.35 4.78
N SER A 33 5.86 23.05 6.08
CA SER A 33 6.76 23.73 7.01
C SER A 33 8.22 23.41 6.68
N ARG A 34 9.16 24.28 7.07
CA ARG A 34 10.60 24.07 6.87
C ARG A 34 11.07 22.69 7.34
N ARG A 35 10.55 22.26 8.50
CA ARG A 35 10.85 20.96 9.10
C ARG A 35 10.32 19.80 8.26
N GLU A 36 9.07 19.88 7.82
CA GLU A 36 8.46 18.83 6.97
C GLU A 36 9.12 18.75 5.60
N PHE A 37 9.49 19.91 5.02
CA PHE A 37 10.23 19.97 3.77
C PHE A 37 11.56 19.24 3.90
N LEU A 38 12.35 19.54 4.93
CA LEU A 38 13.62 18.87 5.17
C LEU A 38 13.47 17.38 5.49
N ALA A 39 12.45 16.99 6.26
CA ALA A 39 12.14 15.58 6.46
C ALA A 39 11.94 14.85 5.13
N ARG A 40 11.22 15.49 4.20
CA ARG A 40 10.93 14.95 2.88
C ARG A 40 12.18 14.89 2.01
N VAL A 41 13.02 15.92 2.04
CA VAL A 41 14.33 15.94 1.36
C VAL A 41 15.21 14.78 1.85
N MET A 42 15.36 14.61 3.17
CA MET A 42 16.17 13.53 3.73
C MET A 42 15.65 12.14 3.38
N THR A 43 14.32 11.98 3.38
CA THR A 43 13.66 10.73 2.96
C THR A 43 13.90 10.45 1.47
N THR A 44 13.86 11.49 0.64
CA THR A 44 14.09 11.42 -0.81
C THR A 44 15.52 11.06 -1.15
N LEU A 45 16.50 11.55 -0.40
CA LEU A 45 17.91 11.18 -0.50
C LEU A 45 18.20 9.80 0.11
N LEU A 46 17.17 9.06 0.55
CA LEU A 46 17.30 7.71 1.12
C LEU A 46 18.31 7.63 2.28
N VAL A 47 18.49 8.74 3.01
CA VAL A 47 19.37 8.76 4.17
C VAL A 47 18.67 8.00 5.30
N PRO A 48 19.27 6.94 5.86
CA PRO A 48 18.66 6.17 6.94
C PRO A 48 18.29 7.08 8.12
N GLU A 49 17.10 6.90 8.69
CA GLU A 49 16.59 7.72 9.81
C GLU A 49 17.53 7.70 11.03
N GLU A 50 18.31 6.63 11.22
CA GLU A 50 19.31 6.53 12.29
C GLU A 50 20.51 7.48 12.14
N LYS A 51 20.69 8.04 10.94
CA LYS A 51 21.81 8.92 10.57
C LYS A 51 21.44 10.40 10.57
N TRP A 52 20.17 10.75 10.75
CA TRP A 52 19.75 12.13 10.81
C TRP A 52 18.68 12.38 11.88
N CYS A 53 18.58 13.62 12.33
CA CYS A 53 17.54 14.04 13.26
C CYS A 53 17.15 15.48 12.96
N LEU A 54 15.86 15.80 13.12
CA LEU A 54 15.35 17.16 12.96
C LEU A 54 15.15 17.77 14.34
N GLY A 55 15.89 18.84 14.63
CA GLY A 55 15.60 19.69 15.77
C GLY A 55 14.50 20.70 15.47
N GLU A 56 14.40 21.74 16.30
CA GLU A 56 13.45 22.83 16.06
C GLU A 56 13.87 23.72 14.89
N THR A 57 15.18 23.98 14.73
CA THR A 57 15.71 24.95 13.77
C THR A 57 16.81 24.39 12.86
N LYS A 58 17.33 23.19 13.16
CA LYS A 58 18.49 22.61 12.49
C LYS A 58 18.31 21.13 12.21
N LEU A 59 18.85 20.70 11.08
CA LEU A 59 19.02 19.31 10.70
C LEU A 59 20.36 18.83 11.27
N PHE A 60 20.32 17.73 12.01
CA PHE A 60 21.47 17.09 12.62
C PHE A 60 21.82 15.83 11.84
N LEU A 61 23.08 15.69 11.43
CA LEU A 61 23.57 14.60 10.60
C LEU A 61 24.73 13.89 11.29
N LYS A 62 24.77 12.56 11.20
CA LYS A 62 25.93 11.78 11.61
C LYS A 62 27.09 11.97 10.63
N ALA A 63 28.30 11.64 11.07
CA ALA A 63 29.47 11.69 10.20
C ALA A 63 29.28 10.79 8.97
N GLY A 64 29.55 11.32 7.77
CA GLY A 64 29.48 10.59 6.51
C GLY A 64 28.08 10.40 5.92
N SER A 65 27.01 10.88 6.57
CA SER A 65 25.65 10.86 6.00
C SER A 65 25.29 12.13 5.23
N SER A 66 26.23 13.07 5.14
CA SER A 66 26.01 14.38 4.54
C SER A 66 26.50 14.51 3.10
N LEU A 67 27.23 13.53 2.54
CA LEU A 67 27.82 13.64 1.20
C LEU A 67 26.82 14.07 0.12
N GLU A 68 25.69 13.37 -0.03
CA GLU A 68 24.71 13.72 -1.07
C GLU A 68 24.03 15.07 -0.84
N LEU A 69 23.82 15.45 0.43
CA LEU A 69 23.22 16.74 0.77
C LEU A 69 24.24 17.88 0.60
N GLU A 70 25.50 17.64 0.95
CA GLU A 70 26.62 18.57 0.79
C GLU A 70 26.91 18.80 -0.70
N ASP A 71 26.91 17.74 -1.50
CA ASP A 71 27.05 17.80 -2.95
C ASP A 71 25.93 18.64 -3.57
N LEU A 72 24.69 18.47 -3.10
CA LEU A 72 23.57 19.32 -3.51
C LEU A 72 23.75 20.77 -3.05
N ILE A 73 24.11 21.02 -1.79
CA ILE A 73 24.33 22.38 -1.25
C ILE A 73 25.47 23.11 -1.96
N ALA A 74 26.46 22.37 -2.46
CA ALA A 74 27.60 22.90 -3.19
C ALA A 74 27.24 23.35 -4.63
N LEU A 75 26.08 22.94 -5.16
CA LEU A 75 25.64 23.39 -6.48
C LEU A 75 25.29 24.89 -6.50
N PRO A 76 25.44 25.55 -7.66
CA PRO A 76 24.90 26.90 -7.87
C PRO A 76 23.39 26.93 -7.61
N ASP A 77 22.87 28.06 -7.12
CA ASP A 77 21.46 28.21 -6.74
C ASP A 77 20.47 27.85 -7.87
N GLU A 78 20.86 28.12 -9.13
CA GLU A 78 20.08 27.81 -10.33
C GLU A 78 19.89 26.29 -10.53
N GLU A 79 20.95 25.51 -10.37
CA GLU A 79 20.95 24.05 -10.57
C GLU A 79 20.47 23.29 -9.33
N TYR A 80 20.70 23.85 -8.14
CA TYR A 80 20.34 23.24 -6.87
C TYR A 80 18.84 22.94 -6.77
N GLY A 81 18.00 23.93 -7.08
CA GLY A 81 16.55 23.78 -7.03
C GLY A 81 16.05 22.71 -8.00
N GLU A 82 16.52 22.74 -9.25
CA GLU A 82 16.10 21.78 -10.27
C GLU A 82 16.50 20.35 -9.91
N ALA A 83 17.75 20.14 -9.49
CA ALA A 83 18.23 18.83 -9.06
C ALA A 83 17.40 18.30 -7.88
N LEU A 84 17.19 19.13 -6.85
CA LEU A 84 16.44 18.75 -5.66
C LEU A 84 14.99 18.35 -6.00
N PHE A 85 14.29 19.14 -6.80
CA PHE A 85 12.91 18.83 -7.19
C PHE A 85 12.82 17.60 -8.10
N LYS A 86 13.80 17.36 -8.97
CA LYS A 86 13.88 16.14 -9.77
C LYS A 86 14.03 14.89 -8.89
N HIS A 87 14.85 14.97 -7.84
CA HIS A 87 14.98 13.89 -6.86
C HIS A 87 13.66 13.67 -6.08
N LEU A 88 13.02 14.75 -5.62
CA LEU A 88 11.74 14.70 -4.91
C LEU A 88 10.64 14.06 -5.77
N ASP A 89 10.53 14.47 -7.03
CA ASP A 89 9.55 13.92 -7.99
C ASP A 89 9.78 12.44 -8.26
N LEU A 90 11.04 12.03 -8.44
CA LEU A 90 11.38 10.64 -8.68
C LEU A 90 11.05 9.78 -7.46
N ALA A 91 11.35 10.27 -6.25
CA ALA A 91 11.01 9.58 -5.01
C ALA A 91 9.49 9.42 -4.84
N GLU A 92 8.71 10.47 -5.10
CA GLU A 92 7.24 10.40 -5.07
C GLU A 92 6.70 9.38 -6.06
N LYS A 93 7.21 9.36 -7.30
CA LYS A 93 6.83 8.38 -8.32
C LYS A 93 7.17 6.95 -7.88
N LYS A 94 8.34 6.73 -7.28
CA LYS A 94 8.74 5.42 -6.72
C LYS A 94 7.83 4.99 -5.58
N MET A 95 7.49 5.89 -4.66
CA MET A 95 6.57 5.58 -3.55
C MET A 95 5.15 5.27 -4.05
N ALA A 96 4.66 6.03 -5.03
CA ALA A 96 3.36 5.78 -5.66
C ALA A 96 3.32 4.42 -6.36
N ALA A 97 4.39 4.07 -7.09
CA ALA A 97 4.53 2.77 -7.74
C ALA A 97 4.62 1.62 -6.71
N ALA A 98 5.36 1.79 -5.61
CA ALA A 98 5.42 0.79 -4.54
C ALA A 98 4.02 0.53 -3.94
N LYS A 99 3.27 1.60 -3.64
CA LYS A 99 1.89 1.50 -3.13
C LYS A 99 0.98 0.75 -4.11
N SER A 100 1.06 1.05 -5.41
CA SER A 100 0.23 0.40 -6.41
C SER A 100 0.56 -1.10 -6.55
N ILE A 101 1.84 -1.47 -6.48
CA ILE A 101 2.29 -2.86 -6.47
C ILE A 101 1.73 -3.61 -5.24
N ILE A 102 1.85 -3.02 -4.05
CA ILE A 102 1.34 -3.63 -2.80
C ILE A 102 -0.17 -3.88 -2.90
N LEU A 103 -0.93 -2.88 -3.35
CA LEU A 103 -2.38 -3.01 -3.54
C LEU A 103 -2.74 -4.07 -4.58
N ALA A 104 -2.00 -4.15 -5.69
CA ALA A 104 -2.21 -5.17 -6.71
C ALA A 104 -1.94 -6.58 -6.17
N MET A 105 -0.87 -6.77 -5.39
CA MET A 105 -0.55 -8.03 -4.74
C MET A 105 -1.64 -8.45 -3.74
N GLN A 106 -2.09 -7.51 -2.90
CA GLN A 106 -3.19 -7.76 -1.97
C GLN A 106 -4.47 -8.14 -2.71
N ALA A 107 -4.85 -7.38 -3.74
CA ALA A 107 -6.03 -7.66 -4.56
C ALA A 107 -5.96 -9.05 -5.22
N PHE A 108 -4.78 -9.46 -5.70
CA PHE A 108 -4.57 -10.80 -6.26
C PHE A 108 -4.85 -11.89 -5.23
N VAL A 109 -4.28 -11.79 -4.02
CA VAL A 109 -4.48 -12.75 -2.93
C VAL A 109 -5.96 -12.83 -2.53
N TYR A 110 -6.61 -11.68 -2.32
CA TYR A 110 -8.03 -11.64 -1.96
C TYR A 110 -8.92 -12.19 -3.06
N ARG A 111 -8.63 -11.89 -4.33
CA ARG A 111 -9.36 -12.42 -5.49
C ARG A 111 -9.24 -13.94 -5.58
N ALA A 112 -8.04 -14.49 -5.39
CA ALA A 112 -7.83 -15.93 -5.39
C ALA A 112 -8.65 -16.63 -4.28
N ARG A 113 -8.65 -16.07 -3.06
CA ARG A 113 -9.45 -16.56 -1.93
C ARG A 113 -10.95 -16.48 -2.22
N PHE A 114 -11.42 -15.35 -2.73
CA PHE A 114 -12.83 -15.15 -3.09
C PHE A 114 -13.29 -16.16 -4.14
N LEU A 115 -12.51 -16.38 -5.20
CA LEU A 115 -12.84 -17.34 -6.25
C LEU A 115 -12.91 -18.77 -5.71
N ARG A 116 -12.03 -19.15 -4.77
CA ARG A 116 -12.07 -20.47 -4.12
C ARG A 116 -13.37 -20.67 -3.34
N VAL A 117 -13.73 -19.70 -2.49
CA VAL A 117 -14.98 -19.74 -1.70
C VAL A 117 -16.20 -19.77 -2.61
N ARG A 118 -16.22 -18.91 -3.65
CA ARG A 118 -17.32 -18.86 -4.63
C ARG A 118 -17.51 -20.18 -5.39
N ARG A 119 -16.41 -20.86 -5.76
CA ARG A 119 -16.49 -22.20 -6.37
C ARG A 119 -17.10 -23.21 -5.40
N GLY A 120 -16.63 -23.25 -4.16
CA GLY A 120 -17.18 -24.13 -3.12
C GLY A 120 -18.68 -23.90 -2.90
N ALA A 121 -19.09 -22.65 -2.72
CA ALA A 121 -20.50 -22.28 -2.55
C ALA A 121 -21.37 -22.73 -3.73
N ARG A 122 -20.90 -22.55 -4.97
CA ARG A 122 -21.62 -23.02 -6.17
C ARG A 122 -21.78 -24.54 -6.19
N THR A 123 -20.75 -25.28 -5.81
CA THR A 123 -20.81 -26.75 -5.73
C THR A 123 -21.84 -27.19 -4.69
N ILE A 124 -21.81 -26.61 -3.49
CA ILE A 124 -22.76 -26.89 -2.42
C ILE A 124 -24.19 -26.56 -2.88
N GLN A 125 -24.41 -25.40 -3.50
CA GLN A 125 -25.72 -25.02 -4.03
C GLN A 125 -26.25 -26.01 -5.07
N ARG A 126 -25.39 -26.52 -5.97
CA ARG A 126 -25.78 -27.55 -6.96
C ARG A 126 -26.19 -28.86 -6.29
N ILE A 127 -25.38 -29.34 -5.34
CA ILE A 127 -25.68 -30.55 -4.58
C ILE A 127 -27.00 -30.40 -3.84
N TRP A 128 -27.22 -29.28 -3.15
CA TRP A 128 -28.45 -28.99 -2.42
C TRP A 128 -29.68 -28.98 -3.33
N LYS A 129 -29.59 -28.32 -4.49
CA LYS A 129 -30.66 -28.32 -5.49
C LYS A 129 -30.97 -29.74 -5.97
N ALA A 130 -29.94 -30.55 -6.25
CA ALA A 130 -30.12 -31.94 -6.68
C ALA A 130 -30.77 -32.81 -5.58
N ILE A 131 -30.35 -32.67 -4.32
CA ILE A 131 -30.95 -33.37 -3.18
C ILE A 131 -32.43 -32.99 -3.03
N LYS A 132 -32.74 -31.69 -3.06
CA LYS A 132 -34.11 -31.18 -2.98
C LYS A 132 -34.97 -31.76 -4.11
N LEU A 133 -34.47 -31.73 -5.33
CA LEU A 133 -35.16 -32.29 -6.50
C LEU A 133 -35.41 -33.79 -6.35
N ARG A 134 -34.41 -34.57 -5.93
CA ARG A 134 -34.55 -36.03 -5.69
C ARG A 134 -35.58 -36.34 -4.60
N ARG A 135 -35.70 -35.51 -3.56
CA ARG A 135 -36.71 -35.68 -2.52
C ARG A 135 -38.11 -35.45 -3.07
N VAL A 136 -38.31 -34.41 -3.89
CA VAL A 136 -39.58 -34.13 -4.56
C VAL A 136 -39.98 -35.27 -5.48
N TRP A 137 -39.07 -35.77 -6.32
CA TRP A 137 -39.35 -36.92 -7.19
C TRP A 137 -39.67 -38.21 -6.44
N ARG A 138 -38.97 -38.49 -5.34
CA ARG A 138 -39.29 -39.65 -4.49
C ARG A 138 -40.71 -39.56 -3.92
N ALA A 139 -41.07 -38.43 -3.34
CA ALA A 139 -42.42 -38.22 -2.82
C ALA A 139 -43.49 -38.33 -3.91
N ALA A 140 -43.21 -37.82 -5.11
CA ALA A 140 -44.12 -37.96 -6.26
C ALA A 140 -44.26 -39.42 -6.73
N ALA A 141 -43.16 -40.16 -6.76
CA ALA A 141 -43.17 -41.58 -7.13
C ALA A 141 -43.92 -42.44 -6.11
N GLU A 142 -43.75 -42.17 -4.80
CA GLU A 142 -44.48 -42.82 -3.73
C GLU A 142 -46.00 -42.59 -3.87
N ARG A 143 -46.43 -41.35 -4.12
CA ARG A 143 -47.85 -41.02 -4.38
C ARG A 143 -48.42 -41.80 -5.57
N LEU A 144 -47.68 -41.88 -6.69
CA LEU A 144 -48.10 -42.64 -7.86
C LEU A 144 -48.21 -44.15 -7.58
N LEU A 145 -47.33 -44.70 -6.74
CA LEU A 145 -47.40 -46.11 -6.32
C LEU A 145 -48.58 -46.37 -5.40
N GLU A 146 -48.89 -45.47 -4.47
CA GLU A 146 -50.07 -45.53 -3.62
C GLU A 146 -51.36 -45.49 -4.44
N GLU A 147 -51.47 -44.57 -5.40
CA GLU A 147 -52.60 -44.50 -6.33
C GLU A 147 -52.79 -45.80 -7.13
N ARG A 148 -51.69 -46.39 -7.63
CA ARG A 148 -51.74 -47.68 -8.35
C ARG A 148 -52.16 -48.84 -7.43
N ARG A 149 -51.66 -48.88 -6.19
CA ARG A 149 -52.05 -49.89 -5.20
C ARG A 149 -53.53 -49.76 -4.81
N GLY A 150 -54.03 -48.55 -4.64
CA GLY A 150 -55.45 -48.28 -4.36
C GLY A 150 -56.37 -48.73 -5.50
N ARG A 151 -55.94 -48.58 -6.77
CA ARG A 151 -56.70 -49.06 -7.94
C ARG A 151 -56.70 -50.59 -8.08
N LEU A 152 -55.67 -51.27 -7.59
CA LEU A 152 -55.51 -52.73 -7.65
C LEU A 152 -56.07 -53.47 -6.42
N ALA A 153 -56.50 -52.74 -5.38
CA ALA A 153 -57.13 -53.35 -4.22
C ALA A 153 -58.50 -53.93 -4.65
N PRO A 154 -58.74 -55.25 -4.49
CA PRO A 154 -60.02 -55.83 -4.85
C PRO A 154 -61.13 -55.21 -4.02
N LYS A 155 -62.25 -54.84 -4.66
CA LYS A 155 -63.48 -54.50 -3.94
C LYS A 155 -63.82 -55.71 -3.06
N ARG A 156 -63.69 -55.54 -1.75
CA ARG A 156 -64.21 -56.52 -0.79
C ARG A 156 -65.73 -56.38 -0.84
N GLU A 157 -66.37 -57.34 -1.50
CA GLU A 157 -67.80 -57.63 -1.34
C GLU A 157 -68.03 -58.42 -0.05
#